data_AF-A0A971L371-F1
#
_entry.id   AF-A0A971L371-F1
#
_cell.length_a   1.000
_cell.length_b   1.000
_cell.length_c   1.000
_cell.angle_alpha   90.00
_cell.angle_beta   90.00
_cell.angle_gamma   90.00
#
_symmetry.space_group_name_H-M   'P 1'
#
loop_
_entity.id
_entity.type
_entity.pdbx_description
1 polymer ?
#
loop_
_entity_poly.entity_id
_entity_poly.type
_entity_poly.pdbx_seq_one_letter_code
_entity_poly.pdbx_strand_id
1 'polypeptide(L)'
;MTLACLIKKTPTSLITFLLAAGLLVGCSTVPKFEQAKEAVLWQCDEGDLIESRRAGEQLWLQLPAASSWINLPQQRAASGVRYANNEGTSFWNKAKRARITTPEKTWHNCQLLAQGTAGKLERPELIAGTNTSPDALVLKASGQNPAWTFEAQQNGHLVLLQNFGTQRIKFTDSEVVKQDLIRTLHQAKDSEGNPLNYKVENILCIEIHTGQPFPHRVELHYLDKTYQGCGQSF
;
A
#
# COMPACT_ATOMS: atom_id res chain seq x y z
N MET A 1 -15.57 -6.24 101.09
CA MET A 1 -15.18 -4.87 100.69
C MET A 1 -15.76 -4.62 99.30
N THR A 2 -17.04 -4.28 99.19
CA THR A 2 -17.64 -2.92 99.20
C THR A 2 -17.29 -2.07 97.97
N LEU A 3 -18.33 -1.62 97.27
CA LEU A 3 -18.43 -0.60 96.20
C LEU A 3 -17.70 -0.92 94.88
N ALA A 4 -18.35 -1.23 93.74
CA ALA A 4 -19.50 -0.60 93.07
C ALA A 4 -19.34 0.93 92.87
N CYS A 5 -18.91 1.32 91.67
CA CYS A 5 -19.15 2.65 91.12
C CYS A 5 -19.79 2.50 89.74
N LEU A 6 -21.04 2.89 89.68
CA LEU A 6 -21.93 2.88 88.52
C LEU A 6 -22.47 4.32 88.47
N ILE A 7 -22.33 5.04 87.35
CA ILE A 7 -23.22 6.15 86.95
C ILE A 7 -22.96 6.50 85.47
N LYS A 8 -23.99 6.17 84.67
CA LYS A 8 -24.70 6.91 83.59
C LYS A 8 -23.94 7.59 82.44
N LYS A 9 -24.49 7.78 81.23
CA LYS A 9 -25.61 7.28 80.39
C LYS A 9 -25.76 8.36 79.30
N THR A 10 -25.60 8.04 78.00
CA THR A 10 -26.31 8.67 76.86
C THR A 10 -25.91 7.99 75.52
N PRO A 11 -26.72 8.08 74.46
CA PRO A 11 -27.04 6.93 73.60
C PRO A 11 -26.66 7.12 72.12
N THR A 12 -27.07 6.12 71.33
CA THR A 12 -27.38 6.18 69.88
C THR A 12 -26.26 5.92 68.88
N SER A 13 -26.54 4.94 68.01
CA SER A 13 -25.97 4.70 66.68
C SER A 13 -24.49 4.33 66.57
N LEU A 14 -24.22 3.12 66.05
CA LEU A 14 -23.52 3.00 64.78
C LEU A 14 -23.77 1.61 64.17
N ILE A 15 -24.48 1.60 63.05
CA ILE A 15 -24.59 0.46 62.13
C ILE A 15 -23.18 0.24 61.57
N THR A 16 -22.55 -0.88 61.91
CA THR A 16 -21.26 -1.29 61.34
C THR A 16 -21.50 -1.84 59.93
N PHE A 17 -21.42 -0.96 58.92
CA PHE A 17 -21.25 -1.37 57.53
C PHE A 17 -19.81 -1.90 57.36
N LEU A 18 -19.64 -3.21 57.32
CA LEU A 18 -18.43 -3.84 56.81
C LEU A 18 -18.37 -3.60 55.28
N LEU A 19 -17.66 -2.55 54.85
CA LEU A 19 -17.21 -2.43 53.47
C LEU A 19 -16.07 -3.44 53.25
N ALA A 20 -16.42 -4.62 52.76
CA ALA A 20 -15.45 -5.51 52.13
C ALA A 20 -15.07 -4.92 50.77
N ALA A 21 -13.97 -4.18 50.73
CA ALA A 21 -13.34 -3.75 49.48
C ALA A 21 -12.68 -4.96 48.81
N GLY A 22 -13.44 -5.64 47.94
CA GLY A 22 -12.91 -6.67 47.05
C GLY A 22 -12.03 -6.05 45.98
N LEU A 23 -10.71 -6.13 46.14
CA LEU A 23 -9.74 -5.86 45.08
C LEU A 23 -9.86 -6.97 44.03
N LEU A 24 -10.67 -6.75 43.00
CA LEU A 24 -10.67 -7.58 41.79
C LEU A 24 -9.37 -7.30 41.02
N VAL A 25 -8.33 -8.09 41.30
CA VAL A 25 -7.15 -8.18 40.44
C VAL A 25 -7.56 -8.97 39.19
N GLY A 26 -8.09 -8.25 38.20
CA GLY A 26 -8.32 -8.84 36.88
C GLY A 26 -6.97 -9.03 36.18
N CYS A 27 -6.48 -10.26 36.08
CA CYS A 27 -5.40 -10.58 35.16
C CYS A 27 -5.88 -10.31 33.73
N SER A 28 -5.53 -9.14 33.17
CA SER A 28 -5.73 -8.88 31.76
C SER A 28 -4.74 -9.74 30.97
N THR A 29 -5.21 -10.86 30.44
CA THR A 29 -4.43 -11.68 29.51
C THR A 29 -4.26 -10.91 28.20
N VAL A 30 -3.01 -10.69 27.78
CA VAL A 30 -2.70 -10.07 26.48
C VAL A 30 -3.29 -10.97 25.38
N PRO A 31 -4.12 -10.41 24.48
CA PRO A 31 -4.69 -11.18 23.38
C PRO A 31 -3.61 -11.81 22.50
N LYS A 32 -3.88 -13.02 22.00
CA LYS A 32 -3.00 -13.71 21.03
C LYS A 32 -3.41 -13.40 19.59
N PHE A 33 -2.52 -13.66 18.63
CA PHE A 33 -2.73 -13.38 17.20
C PHE A 33 -4.01 -14.01 16.65
N GLU A 34 -4.29 -15.25 17.03
CA GLU A 34 -5.43 -16.06 16.59
C GLU A 34 -6.77 -15.48 17.05
N GLN A 35 -6.74 -14.58 18.04
CA GLN A 35 -7.92 -13.89 18.56
C GLN A 35 -8.23 -12.60 17.79
N ALA A 36 -7.39 -12.23 16.81
CA ALA A 36 -7.68 -11.11 15.93
C ALA A 36 -8.97 -11.37 15.16
N LYS A 37 -9.88 -10.38 15.19
CA LYS A 37 -11.18 -10.47 14.50
C LYS A 37 -11.24 -9.57 13.29
N GLU A 38 -10.51 -8.46 13.33
CA GLU A 38 -10.50 -7.44 12.28
C GLU A 38 -9.16 -7.47 11.56
N ALA A 39 -9.22 -7.41 10.24
CA ALA A 39 -8.07 -7.20 9.38
C ALA A 39 -8.30 -5.98 8.49
N VAL A 40 -7.22 -5.25 8.24
CA VAL A 40 -7.18 -4.11 7.34
C VAL A 40 -5.98 -4.25 6.44
N LEU A 41 -6.18 -4.06 5.14
CA LEU A 41 -5.14 -4.03 4.14
C LEU A 41 -4.87 -2.57 3.76
N TRP A 42 -3.60 -2.19 3.85
CA TRP A 42 -3.09 -0.87 3.55
C TRP A 42 -2.23 -0.93 2.29
N GLN A 43 -2.44 0.00 1.37
CA GLN A 43 -1.55 0.24 0.25
C GLN A 43 -0.70 1.47 0.57
N CYS A 44 0.61 1.28 0.63
CA CYS A 44 1.59 2.32 0.94
C CYS A 44 2.31 2.81 -0.32
N ASP A 45 3.26 3.73 -0.11
CA ASP A 45 4.18 4.20 -1.15
C ASP A 45 4.83 3.01 -1.89
N GLU A 46 5.15 3.19 -3.18
CA GLU A 46 5.75 2.15 -4.05
C GLU A 46 4.84 0.91 -4.28
N GLY A 47 3.60 0.94 -3.80
CA GLY A 47 2.66 -0.18 -3.98
C GLY A 47 2.72 -1.24 -2.89
N ASP A 48 3.50 -1.02 -1.84
CA ASP A 48 3.67 -1.96 -0.74
C ASP A 48 2.34 -2.27 -0.05
N LEU A 49 2.00 -3.57 0.07
CA LEU A 49 0.80 -4.03 0.78
C LEU A 49 1.12 -4.49 2.19
N ILE A 50 0.55 -3.78 3.16
CA ILE A 50 0.73 -4.06 4.58
C ILE A 50 -0.62 -4.47 5.17
N GLU A 51 -0.66 -5.63 5.81
CA GLU A 51 -1.86 -6.08 6.52
C GLU A 51 -1.70 -5.80 8.02
N SER A 52 -2.76 -5.27 8.64
CA SER A 52 -2.84 -5.12 10.08
C SER A 52 -4.02 -5.91 10.64
N ARG A 53 -3.80 -6.67 11.69
CA ARG A 53 -4.83 -7.46 12.40
C ARG A 53 -4.95 -7.01 13.84
N ARG A 54 -6.18 -6.83 14.33
CA ARG A 54 -6.43 -6.29 15.67
C ARG A 54 -7.11 -7.29 16.58
N ALA A 55 -6.60 -7.42 17.81
CA ALA A 55 -7.27 -8.11 18.92
C ALA A 55 -7.13 -7.27 20.20
N GLY A 56 -8.23 -6.64 20.64
CA GLY A 56 -8.20 -5.73 21.79
C GLY A 56 -7.25 -4.55 21.57
N GLU A 57 -6.30 -4.39 22.50
CA GLU A 57 -5.24 -3.36 22.48
C GLU A 57 -3.95 -3.82 21.80
N GLN A 58 -3.97 -4.93 21.06
CA GLN A 58 -2.84 -5.43 20.28
C GLN A 58 -3.12 -5.31 18.79
N LEU A 59 -2.09 -4.94 18.03
CA LEU A 59 -2.09 -4.91 16.57
C LEU A 59 -0.94 -5.78 16.07
N TRP A 60 -1.24 -6.74 15.21
CA TRP A 60 -0.24 -7.48 14.46
C TRP A 60 -0.10 -6.86 13.08
N LEU A 61 1.14 -6.61 12.66
CA LEU A 61 1.48 -6.01 11.38
C LEU A 61 2.28 -7.00 10.53
N GLN A 62 1.81 -7.26 9.32
CA GLN A 62 2.54 -8.03 8.31
C GLN A 62 3.12 -7.06 7.29
N LEU A 63 4.44 -6.84 7.34
CA LEU A 63 5.17 -6.00 6.40
C LEU A 63 5.34 -6.68 5.03
N PRO A 64 5.69 -5.93 3.97
CA PRO A 64 5.99 -6.52 2.66
C PRO A 64 7.21 -7.45 2.78
N ALA A 65 7.15 -8.61 2.11
CA ALA A 65 8.19 -9.66 2.12
C ALA A 65 8.57 -10.26 3.49
N ALA A 66 7.96 -9.81 4.60
CA ALA A 66 8.14 -10.45 5.90
C ALA A 66 7.41 -11.80 5.95
N SER A 67 8.00 -12.79 6.60
CA SER A 67 7.37 -14.09 6.86
C SER A 67 6.67 -14.16 8.23
N SER A 68 6.89 -13.16 9.09
CA SER A 68 6.37 -13.10 10.45
C SER A 68 5.54 -11.84 10.71
N TRP A 69 4.61 -11.96 11.64
CA TRP A 69 3.80 -10.86 12.15
C TRP A 69 4.52 -10.13 13.28
N ILE A 70 4.51 -8.81 13.24
CA ILE A 70 5.06 -7.95 14.30
C ILE A 70 3.94 -7.56 15.24
N ASN A 71 4.07 -7.87 16.53
CA ASN A 71 3.09 -7.45 17.53
C ASN A 71 3.40 -6.03 18.06
N LEU A 72 2.39 -5.17 18.05
CA LEU A 72 2.43 -3.78 18.47
C LEU A 72 1.34 -3.51 19.52
N PRO A 73 1.71 -3.31 20.79
CA PRO A 73 0.79 -2.82 21.81
C PRO A 73 0.28 -1.41 21.51
N GLN A 74 -0.97 -1.14 21.85
CA GLN A 74 -1.54 0.21 21.73
C GLN A 74 -0.83 1.19 22.67
N GLN A 75 -0.58 2.39 22.17
CA GLN A 75 0.00 3.49 22.94
C GLN A 75 -0.84 4.76 22.81
N ARG A 76 -0.65 5.67 23.77
CA ARG A 76 -1.31 6.98 23.73
C ARG A 76 -0.85 7.76 22.50
N ALA A 77 -1.78 8.48 21.89
CA ALA A 77 -1.54 9.36 20.76
C ALA A 77 -2.31 10.67 20.95
N ALA A 78 -1.72 11.79 20.50
CA ALA A 78 -2.39 13.09 20.53
C ALA A 78 -3.56 13.17 19.53
N SER A 79 -3.53 12.38 18.46
CA SER A 79 -4.64 12.20 17.53
C SER A 79 -4.52 10.86 16.81
N GLY A 80 -5.64 10.29 16.38
CA GLY A 80 -5.65 8.96 15.76
C GLY A 80 -5.36 7.85 16.77
N VAL A 81 -4.99 6.67 16.27
CA VAL A 81 -4.60 5.52 17.09
C VAL A 81 -3.16 5.17 16.78
N ARG A 82 -2.38 4.84 17.82
CA ARG A 82 -0.98 4.46 17.70
C ARG A 82 -0.74 3.11 18.36
N TYR A 83 0.07 2.29 17.71
CA TYR A 83 0.60 1.04 18.23
C TYR A 83 2.11 1.07 18.07
N ALA A 84 2.87 0.65 19.08
CA ALA A 84 4.33 0.66 19.03
C ALA A 84 4.93 -0.39 19.96
N ASN A 85 6.02 -1.01 19.52
CA ASN A 85 6.82 -1.90 20.36
C ASN A 85 8.14 -1.24 20.77
N ASN A 86 8.90 -1.92 21.62
CA ASN A 86 10.18 -1.43 22.13
C ASN A 86 11.34 -1.64 21.14
N GLU A 87 11.09 -2.30 20.01
CA GLU A 87 12.09 -2.59 18.95
C GLU A 87 12.17 -1.46 17.91
N GLY A 88 11.41 -0.37 18.11
CA GLY A 88 11.41 0.80 17.21
C GLY A 88 10.37 0.73 16.11
N THR A 89 9.53 -0.31 16.04
CA THR A 89 8.42 -0.37 15.09
C THR A 89 7.19 0.36 15.65
N SER A 90 6.57 1.19 14.81
CA SER A 90 5.30 1.84 15.14
C SER A 90 4.35 1.95 13.96
N PHE A 91 3.07 1.78 14.27
CA PHE A 91 1.95 1.99 13.37
C PHE A 91 1.09 3.11 13.93
N TRP A 92 0.74 4.07 13.09
CA TRP A 92 -0.22 5.11 13.42
C TRP A 92 -1.27 5.20 12.33
N ASN A 93 -2.55 5.31 12.69
CA ASN A 93 -3.60 5.55 11.72
C ASN A 93 -4.63 6.58 12.19
N LYS A 94 -5.26 7.23 11.21
CA LYS A 94 -6.39 8.12 11.40
C LYS A 94 -7.32 8.02 10.19
N ALA A 95 -8.55 7.57 10.44
CA ALA A 95 -9.53 7.26 9.39
C ALA A 95 -8.92 6.30 8.35
N LYS A 96 -8.87 6.71 7.07
CA LYS A 96 -8.39 5.89 5.95
C LYS A 96 -6.88 6.02 5.67
N ARG A 97 -6.12 6.67 6.55
CA ARG A 97 -4.67 6.89 6.36
C ARG A 97 -3.87 6.28 7.49
N ALA A 98 -2.70 5.76 7.15
CA ALA A 98 -1.75 5.22 8.10
C ALA A 98 -0.31 5.65 7.79
N ARG A 99 0.55 5.57 8.80
CA ARG A 99 1.99 5.69 8.72
C ARG A 99 2.61 4.53 9.48
N ILE A 100 3.58 3.86 8.87
CA ILE A 100 4.33 2.77 9.49
C ILE A 100 5.80 3.16 9.50
N THR A 101 6.46 2.97 10.63
CA THR A 101 7.89 3.21 10.80
C THR A 101 8.50 1.97 11.41
N THR A 102 9.54 1.43 10.80
CA THR A 102 10.46 0.45 11.38
C THR A 102 11.85 1.08 11.50
N PRO A 103 12.84 0.42 12.14
CA PRO A 103 14.22 0.90 12.12
C PRO A 103 14.80 1.07 10.70
N GLU A 104 14.31 0.32 9.73
CA GLU A 104 14.84 0.26 8.36
C GLU A 104 14.09 1.15 7.35
N LYS A 105 12.76 1.26 7.45
CA LYS A 105 11.93 1.98 6.47
C LYS A 105 10.76 2.70 7.14
N THR A 106 10.37 3.84 6.57
CA THR A 106 9.11 4.51 6.91
C THR A 106 8.22 4.60 5.67
N TRP A 107 6.97 4.17 5.82
CA TRP A 107 5.90 4.35 4.84
C TRP A 107 4.99 5.49 5.30
N HIS A 108 4.88 6.55 4.51
CA HIS A 108 4.21 7.79 4.91
C HIS A 108 2.76 7.88 4.41
N ASN A 109 2.47 7.34 3.22
CA ASN A 109 1.18 7.56 2.55
C ASN A 109 0.31 6.29 2.45
N CYS A 110 0.26 5.48 3.50
CA CYS A 110 -0.56 4.29 3.49
C CYS A 110 -2.06 4.62 3.48
N GLN A 111 -2.78 4.14 2.47
CA GLN A 111 -4.23 4.28 2.32
C GLN A 111 -4.94 2.97 2.63
N LEU A 112 -6.13 3.08 3.22
CA LEU A 112 -7.03 1.95 3.38
C LEU A 112 -7.42 1.39 2.01
N LEU A 113 -7.03 0.15 1.72
CA LEU A 113 -7.38 -0.56 0.50
C LEU A 113 -8.60 -1.46 0.72
N ALA A 114 -8.58 -2.27 1.78
CA ALA A 114 -9.67 -3.18 2.14
C ALA A 114 -9.76 -3.39 3.65
N GLN A 115 -10.92 -3.78 4.15
CA GLN A 115 -11.14 -4.15 5.55
C GLN A 115 -12.09 -5.34 5.64
N GLY A 116 -11.92 -6.20 6.63
CA GLY A 116 -12.74 -7.38 6.78
C GLY A 116 -12.42 -8.22 8.00
N THR A 117 -12.88 -9.48 7.98
CA THR A 117 -12.60 -10.43 9.06
C THR A 117 -11.18 -10.97 8.94
N ALA A 118 -10.44 -11.02 10.05
CA ALA A 118 -9.11 -11.61 10.08
C ALA A 118 -9.12 -13.06 9.57
N GLY A 119 -8.14 -13.40 8.73
CA GLY A 119 -8.04 -14.71 8.07
C GLY A 119 -8.99 -14.92 6.89
N LYS A 120 -9.89 -13.96 6.61
CA LYS A 120 -10.80 -13.99 5.44
C LYS A 120 -10.64 -12.75 4.54
N LEU A 121 -9.72 -11.85 4.86
CA LEU A 121 -9.44 -10.69 4.04
C LEU A 121 -8.64 -11.15 2.82
N GLU A 122 -9.26 -11.08 1.66
CA GLU A 122 -8.57 -11.38 0.39
C GLU A 122 -7.57 -10.26 0.10
N ARG A 123 -6.33 -10.67 -0.19
CA ARG A 123 -5.34 -9.76 -0.78
C ARG A 123 -5.60 -9.72 -2.28
N PRO A 124 -5.78 -8.52 -2.88
CA PRO A 124 -5.92 -8.43 -4.32
C PRO A 124 -4.62 -8.93 -4.97
N GLU A 125 -4.76 -9.83 -5.93
CA GLU A 125 -3.63 -10.32 -6.74
C GLU A 125 -3.00 -9.18 -7.56
N LEU A 126 -3.78 -8.13 -7.84
CA LEU A 126 -3.43 -7.02 -8.71
C LEU A 126 -3.74 -5.69 -8.01
N ILE A 127 -2.78 -4.76 -7.99
CA ILE A 127 -2.95 -3.44 -7.38
C ILE A 127 -2.73 -2.36 -8.43
N ALA A 128 -3.80 -1.75 -8.94
CA ALA A 128 -3.71 -0.75 -9.99
C ALA A 128 -2.69 0.35 -9.64
N GLY A 129 -1.73 0.61 -10.54
CA GLY A 129 -0.70 1.64 -10.37
C GLY A 129 0.59 1.20 -9.66
N THR A 130 0.80 -0.09 -9.42
CA THR A 130 2.07 -0.67 -8.92
C THR A 130 2.67 -1.59 -9.98
N ASN A 131 3.98 -1.85 -9.98
CA ASN A 131 4.66 -2.82 -10.87
C ASN A 131 4.20 -4.29 -10.71
N THR A 132 3.19 -4.55 -9.87
CA THR A 132 2.55 -5.85 -9.66
C THR A 132 1.14 -5.92 -10.26
N SER A 133 0.62 -4.83 -10.83
CA SER A 133 -0.66 -4.85 -11.55
C SER A 133 -0.46 -5.09 -13.04
N PRO A 134 -1.25 -6.00 -13.66
CA PRO A 134 -1.27 -6.15 -15.11
C PRO A 134 -1.63 -4.85 -15.82
N ASP A 135 -2.42 -3.96 -15.22
CA ASP A 135 -2.74 -2.64 -15.79
C ASP A 135 -1.67 -1.57 -15.53
N ALA A 136 -0.56 -1.92 -14.87
CA ALA A 136 0.50 -0.97 -14.55
C ALA A 136 1.16 -0.44 -15.82
N LEU A 137 1.33 0.87 -15.88
CA LEU A 137 2.07 1.52 -16.97
C LEU A 137 3.54 1.14 -16.84
N VAL A 138 4.08 0.42 -17.82
CA VAL A 138 5.49 -0.02 -17.84
C VAL A 138 6.35 0.81 -18.77
N LEU A 139 5.75 1.51 -19.73
CA LEU A 139 6.43 2.42 -20.64
C LEU A 139 5.50 3.56 -21.04
N LYS A 140 6.03 4.78 -21.00
CA LYS A 140 5.42 5.95 -21.63
C LYS A 140 6.39 6.62 -22.57
N ALA A 141 5.96 6.92 -23.78
CA ALA A 141 6.77 7.58 -24.78
C ALA A 141 5.96 8.59 -25.60
N SER A 142 6.65 9.57 -26.18
CA SER A 142 6.03 10.59 -27.03
C SER A 142 7.01 11.14 -28.06
N GLY A 143 6.47 11.62 -29.18
CA GLY A 143 7.22 12.33 -30.21
C GLY A 143 6.36 13.39 -30.90
N GLN A 144 7.00 14.27 -31.65
CA GLN A 144 6.38 15.51 -32.15
C GLN A 144 6.13 15.57 -33.66
N ASN A 145 6.83 14.78 -34.47
CA ASN A 145 6.68 14.83 -35.93
C ASN A 145 6.45 13.42 -36.54
N PRO A 146 5.18 13.02 -36.78
CA PRO A 146 3.94 13.67 -36.31
C PRO A 146 3.79 13.60 -34.78
N ALA A 147 2.84 14.32 -34.19
CA ALA A 147 2.62 14.28 -32.73
C ALA A 147 1.96 12.96 -32.30
N TRP A 148 2.53 12.27 -31.31
CA TRP A 148 2.01 11.01 -30.77
C TRP A 148 2.36 10.79 -29.30
N THR A 149 1.57 9.94 -28.63
CA THR A 149 1.86 9.40 -27.30
C THR A 149 1.58 7.91 -27.28
N PHE A 150 2.46 7.15 -26.64
CA PHE A 150 2.38 5.71 -26.51
C PHE A 150 2.47 5.32 -25.04
N GLU A 151 1.56 4.45 -24.62
CA GLU A 151 1.54 3.89 -23.28
C GLU A 151 1.45 2.37 -23.40
N ALA A 152 2.36 1.66 -22.74
CA ALA A 152 2.36 0.20 -22.65
C ALA A 152 2.07 -0.22 -21.20
N GLN A 153 1.18 -1.20 -21.05
CA GLN A 153 0.81 -1.78 -19.77
C GLN A 153 1.44 -3.18 -19.59
N GLN A 154 1.59 -3.61 -18.35
CA GLN A 154 2.21 -4.89 -18.00
C GLN A 154 1.47 -6.11 -18.55
N ASN A 155 0.16 -6.03 -18.77
CA ASN A 155 -0.69 -7.05 -19.40
C ASN A 155 -0.55 -7.09 -20.93
N GLY A 156 0.31 -6.28 -21.52
CA GLY A 156 0.51 -6.20 -22.96
C GLY A 156 -0.56 -5.37 -23.69
N HIS A 157 -1.46 -4.69 -22.98
CA HIS A 157 -2.31 -3.68 -23.58
C HIS A 157 -1.52 -2.41 -23.89
N LEU A 158 -1.69 -1.89 -25.09
CA LEU A 158 -1.01 -0.69 -25.54
C LEU A 158 -2.01 0.34 -26.07
N VAL A 159 -1.67 1.61 -25.93
CA VAL A 159 -2.45 2.72 -26.46
C VAL A 159 -1.53 3.63 -27.24
N LEU A 160 -1.84 3.87 -28.51
CA LEU A 160 -1.23 4.90 -29.35
C LEU A 160 -2.24 6.02 -29.58
N LEU A 161 -1.91 7.20 -29.08
CA LEU A 161 -2.63 8.44 -29.35
C LEU A 161 -1.91 9.18 -30.48
N GLN A 162 -2.67 9.58 -31.49
CA GLN A 162 -2.20 10.34 -32.65
C GLN A 162 -3.09 11.57 -32.86
N ASN A 163 -2.67 12.47 -33.74
CA ASN A 163 -3.43 13.66 -34.11
C ASN A 163 -3.89 14.45 -32.87
N PHE A 164 -2.94 14.73 -31.97
CA PHE A 164 -3.20 15.42 -30.70
C PHE A 164 -4.26 14.74 -29.81
N GLY A 165 -4.28 13.39 -29.82
CA GLY A 165 -5.18 12.59 -28.99
C GLY A 165 -6.56 12.33 -29.58
N THR A 166 -6.86 12.87 -30.76
CA THR A 166 -8.16 12.64 -31.44
C THR A 166 -8.28 11.25 -32.06
N GLN A 167 -7.15 10.60 -32.36
CA GLN A 167 -7.11 9.23 -32.82
C GLN A 167 -6.48 8.35 -31.75
N ARG A 168 -7.26 7.38 -31.25
CA ARG A 168 -6.83 6.41 -30.25
C ARG A 168 -6.86 5.02 -30.84
N ILE A 169 -5.69 4.40 -30.94
CA ILE A 169 -5.53 3.03 -31.42
C ILE A 169 -5.13 2.18 -30.20
N LYS A 170 -5.78 1.03 -30.06
CA LYS A 170 -5.49 0.06 -29.00
C LYS A 170 -4.84 -1.17 -29.60
N PHE A 171 -3.89 -1.73 -28.86
CA PHE A 171 -3.24 -2.99 -29.21
C PHE A 171 -3.31 -3.95 -28.04
N THR A 172 -3.29 -5.23 -28.34
CA THR A 172 -3.21 -6.32 -27.37
C THR A 172 -2.06 -7.26 -27.71
N ASP A 173 -1.81 -8.20 -26.80
CA ASP A 173 -0.86 -9.31 -26.99
C ASP A 173 0.56 -8.82 -27.30
N SER A 174 0.98 -7.74 -26.63
CA SER A 174 2.33 -7.23 -26.78
C SER A 174 3.36 -8.22 -26.22
N GLU A 175 4.28 -8.67 -27.06
CA GLU A 175 5.33 -9.62 -26.71
C GLU A 175 6.72 -9.10 -27.07
N VAL A 176 7.75 -9.63 -26.39
CA VAL A 176 9.15 -9.35 -26.71
C VAL A 176 9.58 -10.29 -27.84
N VAL A 177 9.89 -9.73 -29.00
CA VAL A 177 10.41 -10.48 -30.16
C VAL A 177 11.91 -10.74 -30.02
N LYS A 178 12.65 -9.75 -29.53
CA LYS A 178 14.10 -9.82 -29.38
C LYS A 178 14.57 -8.83 -28.31
N GLN A 179 15.55 -9.24 -27.52
CA GLN A 179 16.18 -8.37 -26.53
C GLN A 179 17.70 -8.52 -26.61
N ASP A 180 18.40 -7.39 -26.61
CA ASP A 180 19.85 -7.30 -26.43
C ASP A 180 20.16 -6.33 -25.26
N LEU A 181 21.44 -6.04 -25.01
CA LEU A 181 21.86 -5.21 -23.87
C LEU A 181 21.36 -3.75 -23.96
N ILE A 182 21.12 -3.25 -25.17
CA ILE A 182 20.82 -1.83 -25.42
C ILE A 182 19.38 -1.67 -25.92
N ARG A 183 18.78 -2.72 -26.47
CA ARG A 183 17.53 -2.62 -27.22
C ARG A 183 16.61 -3.81 -26.97
N THR A 184 15.32 -3.50 -26.82
CA THR A 184 14.23 -4.47 -26.83
C THR A 184 13.30 -4.19 -28.00
N LEU A 185 12.99 -5.23 -28.78
CA LEU A 185 12.03 -5.22 -29.86
C LEU A 185 10.77 -5.94 -29.41
N HIS A 186 9.64 -5.31 -29.65
CA HIS A 186 8.34 -5.79 -29.29
C HIS A 186 7.41 -5.81 -30.50
N GLN A 187 6.40 -6.68 -30.43
CA GLN A 187 5.32 -6.74 -31.41
C GLN A 187 3.98 -6.85 -30.70
N ALA A 188 2.97 -6.19 -31.24
CA ALA A 188 1.58 -6.26 -30.80
C ALA A 188 0.64 -6.15 -32.03
N LYS A 189 -0.66 -6.31 -31.84
CA LYS A 189 -1.65 -6.18 -32.91
C LYS A 189 -2.85 -5.33 -32.49
N ASP A 190 -3.42 -4.60 -33.43
CA ASP A 190 -4.70 -3.92 -33.23
C ASP A 190 -5.89 -4.90 -33.38
N SER A 191 -7.12 -4.39 -33.26
CA SER A 191 -8.33 -5.19 -33.43
C SER A 191 -8.56 -5.74 -34.84
N GLU A 192 -7.89 -5.18 -35.85
CA GLU A 192 -7.97 -5.61 -37.25
C GLU A 192 -6.84 -6.59 -37.60
N GLY A 193 -5.92 -6.86 -36.66
CA GLY A 193 -4.77 -7.73 -36.85
C GLY A 193 -3.55 -7.03 -37.47
N ASN A 194 -3.58 -5.70 -37.62
CA ASN A 194 -2.45 -4.93 -38.12
C ASN A 194 -1.32 -4.92 -37.08
N PRO A 195 -0.07 -5.25 -37.47
CA PRO A 195 1.04 -5.31 -36.54
C PRO A 195 1.53 -3.91 -36.16
N LEU A 196 1.79 -3.73 -34.86
CA LEU A 196 2.65 -2.69 -34.32
C LEU A 196 3.98 -3.32 -33.94
N ASN A 197 5.07 -2.84 -34.52
CA ASN A 197 6.41 -3.17 -34.06
C ASN A 197 7.00 -1.96 -33.36
N TYR A 198 7.52 -2.13 -32.15
CA TYR A 198 8.16 -1.03 -31.45
C TYR A 198 9.50 -1.44 -30.83
N LYS A 199 10.40 -0.47 -30.82
CA LYS A 199 11.78 -0.60 -30.38
C LYS A 199 12.00 0.38 -29.23
N VAL A 200 12.53 -0.14 -28.12
CA VAL A 200 12.92 0.64 -26.95
C VAL A 200 14.42 0.48 -26.77
N GLU A 201 15.16 1.59 -26.86
CA GLU A 201 16.61 1.61 -26.69
C GLU A 201 16.99 2.32 -25.40
N ASN A 202 17.87 1.72 -24.59
CA ASN A 202 18.46 2.28 -23.36
C ASN A 202 19.54 3.31 -23.69
N ILE A 203 19.14 4.34 -24.45
CA ILE A 203 19.98 5.43 -24.91
C ILE A 203 19.30 6.73 -24.51
N LEU A 204 20.07 7.63 -23.88
CA LEU A 204 19.61 8.97 -23.51
C LEU A 204 18.97 9.67 -24.71
N CYS A 205 17.73 10.11 -24.51
CA CYS A 205 16.93 10.84 -25.48
C CYS A 205 16.61 12.21 -24.88
N ILE A 206 16.93 13.28 -25.60
CA ILE A 206 16.61 14.64 -25.18
C ILE A 206 15.41 15.10 -26.00
N GLU A 207 14.30 15.42 -25.33
CA GLU A 207 13.12 15.94 -26.00
C GLU A 207 13.42 17.35 -26.53
N ILE A 208 13.21 17.55 -27.83
CA ILE A 208 13.76 18.70 -28.56
C ILE A 208 13.13 20.05 -28.20
N HIS A 209 11.91 20.05 -27.63
CA HIS A 209 11.18 21.28 -27.34
C HIS A 209 11.40 21.76 -25.91
N THR A 210 11.48 20.81 -24.97
CA THR A 210 11.61 21.05 -23.53
C THR A 210 13.05 20.91 -23.04
N GLY A 211 13.91 20.22 -23.80
CA GLY A 211 15.25 19.84 -23.38
C GLY A 211 15.26 18.74 -22.30
N GLN A 212 14.11 18.16 -21.97
CA GLN A 212 13.99 17.18 -20.91
C GLN A 212 14.70 15.87 -21.31
N PRO A 213 15.57 15.32 -20.44
CA PRO A 213 16.19 14.03 -20.67
C PRO A 213 15.23 12.89 -20.33
N PHE A 214 15.25 11.86 -21.17
CA PHE A 214 14.54 10.61 -21.01
C PHE A 214 15.51 9.43 -21.17
N PRO A 215 15.35 8.35 -20.38
CA PRO A 215 16.27 7.23 -20.40
C PRO A 215 16.17 6.38 -21.67
N HIS A 216 15.07 6.48 -22.42
CA HIS A 216 14.85 5.68 -23.61
C HIS A 216 14.61 6.50 -24.88
N ARG A 217 15.14 5.98 -25.98
CA ARG A 217 14.70 6.32 -27.33
C ARG A 217 13.70 5.27 -27.80
N VAL A 218 12.58 5.71 -28.34
CA VAL A 218 11.49 4.84 -28.76
C VAL A 218 11.17 5.06 -30.22
N GLU A 219 11.02 3.97 -30.95
CA GLU A 219 10.61 3.97 -32.36
C GLU A 219 9.43 3.01 -32.56
N LEU A 220 8.36 3.48 -33.19
CA LEU A 220 7.17 2.67 -33.51
C LEU A 220 7.05 2.56 -35.03
N HIS A 221 6.67 1.38 -35.51
CA HIS A 221 6.27 1.12 -36.89
C HIS A 221 4.87 0.54 -36.88
N TYR A 222 3.92 1.30 -37.44
CA TYR A 222 2.52 0.92 -37.51
C TYR A 222 1.93 1.33 -38.85
N LEU A 223 1.40 0.35 -39.60
CA LEU A 223 1.05 0.51 -41.01
C LEU A 223 2.26 1.08 -41.78
N ASP A 224 2.05 2.08 -42.64
CA ASP A 224 3.11 2.71 -43.44
C ASP A 224 3.78 3.92 -42.74
N LYS A 225 3.71 3.99 -41.40
CA LYS A 225 4.21 5.13 -40.63
C LYS A 225 5.24 4.71 -39.59
N THR A 226 6.31 5.49 -39.51
CA THR A 226 7.34 5.40 -38.48
C THR A 226 7.24 6.60 -37.56
N TYR A 227 7.32 6.35 -36.26
CA TYR A 227 7.23 7.34 -35.20
C TYR A 227 8.49 7.25 -34.35
N GLN A 228 9.14 8.39 -34.08
CA GLN A 228 10.33 8.45 -33.23
C GLN A 228 10.13 9.45 -32.10
N GLY A 229 10.66 9.12 -30.92
CA GLY A 229 10.41 9.88 -29.72
C GLY A 229 11.26 9.42 -28.53
N CYS A 230 10.99 10.05 -27.40
CA CYS A 230 11.63 9.78 -26.12
C CYS A 230 10.65 9.10 -25.17
N GLY A 231 11.14 8.27 -24.25
CA GLY A 231 10.30 7.57 -23.29
C GLY A 231 10.97 7.17 -21.98
N GLN A 232 10.15 6.76 -21.02
CA GLN A 232 10.53 6.32 -19.69
C GLN A 232 9.77 5.03 -19.32
N SER A 233 10.49 4.09 -18.71
CA SER A 233 9.92 2.89 -18.09
C SER A 233 9.70 3.10 -16.59
N PHE A 234 8.79 2.34 -15.97
CA PHE A 234 8.39 2.44 -14.57
C PHE A 234 8.52 1.11 -13.82
#